data_AF-A0A7K2YWP6-F1
#
_entry.id   AF-A0A7K2YWP6-F1
#
_cell.length_a   1.000
_cell.length_b   1.000
_cell.length_c   1.000
_cell.angle_alpha   90.00
_cell.angle_beta   90.00
_cell.angle_gamma   90.00
#
_symmetry.space_group_name_H-M   'P 1'
#
loop_
_entity.id
_entity.type
_entity.pdbx_description
1 polymer ?
#
loop_
_entity_poly.entity_id
_entity_poly.type
_entity_poly.pdbx_seq_one_letter_code
_entity_poly.pdbx_strand_id
1 'polypeptide(L)'
;MGSLAFVDVAEASRRIAGEAGRTAKAEIVAECLRGAAPEEAPVLVAYLSGALTQRQIGVGPAALREVPGPAETASLSLLEVDAALEVVGATTGAGSQATRRGLVDTLFARATAVEQRFLIGLLVGEVRQGALDGVMVDAIARAAEVPVAAVRRALMLRGAAGPVA
;
A
#
# COMPACT_ATOMS: atom_id res chain seq x y z
N MET A 1 14.02 1.63 -15.89
CA MET A 1 12.62 1.29 -15.59
C MET A 1 12.22 2.17 -14.41
N GLY A 2 11.20 3.01 -14.60
CA GLY A 2 10.74 3.92 -13.55
C GLY A 2 9.98 3.12 -12.49
N SER A 3 10.16 3.46 -11.22
CA SER A 3 9.37 2.87 -10.14
C SER A 3 7.98 3.49 -10.11
N LEU A 4 6.96 2.69 -9.79
CA LEU A 4 5.57 3.10 -9.64
C LEU A 4 5.49 4.26 -8.63
N ALA A 5 4.92 5.38 -9.04
CA ALA A 5 4.79 6.55 -8.18
C ALA A 5 3.77 6.27 -7.07
N PHE A 6 4.08 6.68 -5.84
CA PHE A 6 3.22 6.42 -4.69
C PHE A 6 1.88 7.17 -4.78
N VAL A 7 1.88 8.36 -5.39
CA VAL A 7 0.67 9.12 -5.70
C VAL A 7 -0.33 8.33 -6.55
N ASP A 8 0.13 7.53 -7.52
CA ASP A 8 -0.75 6.74 -8.38
C ASP A 8 -1.46 5.64 -7.58
N VAL A 9 -0.76 5.05 -6.60
CA VAL A 9 -1.35 4.07 -5.66
C VAL A 9 -2.38 4.72 -4.75
N ALA A 10 -2.07 5.91 -4.22
CA ALA A 10 -3.00 6.67 -3.37
C ALA A 10 -4.25 7.11 -4.15
N GLU A 11 -4.09 7.46 -5.42
CA GLU A 11 -5.19 7.82 -6.33
C GLU A 11 -6.04 6.61 -6.74
N ALA A 12 -5.40 5.49 -7.06
CA ALA A 12 -6.08 4.21 -7.26
C ALA A 12 -6.89 3.83 -6.02
N SER A 13 -6.32 4.04 -4.82
CA SER A 13 -7.02 3.79 -3.57
C SER A 13 -8.30 4.60 -3.43
N ARG A 14 -8.22 5.91 -3.76
CA ARG A 14 -9.37 6.81 -3.77
C ARG A 14 -10.43 6.39 -4.79
N ARG A 15 -10.03 6.00 -6.00
CA ARG A 15 -10.95 5.49 -7.04
C ARG A 15 -11.68 4.24 -6.56
N ILE A 16 -10.95 3.27 -5.98
CA ILE A 16 -11.53 2.03 -5.44
C ILE A 16 -12.56 2.32 -4.34
N ALA A 17 -12.28 3.27 -3.45
CA ALA A 17 -13.20 3.65 -2.38
C ALA A 17 -14.51 4.29 -2.90
N GLY A 18 -14.45 4.96 -4.05
CA GLY A 18 -15.61 5.57 -4.71
C GLY A 18 -16.48 4.59 -5.51
N GLU A 19 -15.98 3.39 -5.78
CA GLU A 19 -16.70 2.38 -6.58
C GLU A 19 -17.64 1.51 -5.74
N ALA A 20 -18.82 1.23 -6.27
CA ALA A 20 -19.80 0.33 -5.64
C ALA A 20 -19.61 -1.14 -6.08
N GLY A 21 -19.07 -1.37 -7.28
CA GLY A 21 -18.99 -2.69 -7.90
C GLY A 21 -17.65 -3.40 -7.66
N ARG A 22 -17.69 -4.65 -7.19
CA ARG A 22 -16.50 -5.52 -7.05
C ARG A 22 -15.68 -5.62 -8.35
N THR A 23 -16.35 -5.75 -9.50
CA THR A 23 -15.69 -5.83 -10.80
C THR A 23 -14.96 -4.54 -11.16
N ALA A 24 -15.57 -3.38 -10.92
CA ALA A 24 -14.93 -2.09 -11.19
C ALA A 24 -13.68 -1.89 -10.32
N LYS A 25 -13.78 -2.26 -9.03
CA LYS A 25 -12.61 -2.27 -8.12
C LYS A 25 -11.49 -3.18 -8.62
N ALA A 26 -11.84 -4.39 -9.07
CA ALA A 26 -10.86 -5.34 -9.58
C ALA A 26 -10.16 -4.84 -10.85
N GLU A 27 -10.87 -4.11 -11.72
CA GLU A 27 -10.28 -3.52 -12.91
C GLU A 27 -9.28 -2.40 -12.58
N ILE A 28 -9.61 -1.53 -11.62
CA ILE A 28 -8.68 -0.47 -11.16
C ILE A 28 -7.39 -1.09 -10.59
N VAL A 29 -7.50 -2.13 -9.77
CA VAL A 29 -6.32 -2.82 -9.23
C VAL A 29 -5.54 -3.52 -10.35
N ALA A 30 -6.21 -4.14 -11.31
CA ALA A 30 -5.57 -4.80 -12.45
C ALA A 30 -4.84 -3.82 -13.38
N GLU A 31 -5.39 -2.60 -13.56
CA GLU A 31 -4.72 -1.49 -14.25
C GLU A 31 -3.38 -1.15 -13.55
N CYS A 32 -3.40 -0.96 -12.23
CA CYS A 32 -2.17 -0.69 -11.47
C CYS A 32 -1.16 -1.84 -11.55
N LEU A 33 -1.61 -3.09 -11.43
CA LEU A 33 -0.73 -4.26 -11.51
C LEU A 33 -0.04 -4.40 -12.87
N ARG A 34 -0.73 -4.08 -13.97
CA ARG A 34 -0.12 -4.10 -15.31
C ARG A 34 0.95 -3.03 -15.51
N GLY A 35 0.85 -1.92 -14.77
CA GLY A 35 1.85 -0.84 -14.78
C GLY A 35 3.00 -1.04 -13.80
N ALA A 36 2.88 -1.99 -12.86
CA ALA A 36 3.87 -2.24 -11.82
C ALA A 36 4.97 -3.19 -12.33
N ALA A 37 6.20 -2.98 -11.86
CA ALA A 37 7.26 -3.97 -12.01
C ALA A 37 6.97 -5.23 -11.15
N PRO A 38 7.51 -6.41 -11.51
CA PRO A 38 7.29 -7.64 -10.74
C PRO A 38 7.67 -7.51 -9.25
N GLU A 39 8.72 -6.77 -8.93
CA GLU A 39 9.15 -6.49 -7.56
C GLU A 39 8.20 -5.55 -6.79
N GLU A 40 7.37 -4.78 -7.49
CA GLU A 40 6.41 -3.83 -6.90
C GLU A 40 5.05 -4.47 -6.63
N ALA A 41 4.67 -5.50 -7.39
CA ALA A 41 3.37 -6.14 -7.31
C ALA A 41 3.01 -6.64 -5.89
N PRO A 42 3.92 -7.29 -5.13
CA PRO A 42 3.61 -7.72 -3.77
C PRO A 42 3.30 -6.55 -2.82
N VAL A 43 4.04 -5.45 -2.93
CA VAL A 43 3.86 -4.23 -2.12
C VAL A 43 2.55 -3.54 -2.50
N LEU A 44 2.29 -3.41 -3.80
CA LEU A 44 1.06 -2.82 -4.32
C LEU A 44 -0.18 -3.56 -3.82
N VAL A 45 -0.17 -4.90 -3.91
CA VAL A 45 -1.27 -5.73 -3.40
C VAL A 45 -1.43 -5.60 -1.90
N ALA A 46 -0.35 -5.60 -1.12
CA ALA A 46 -0.43 -5.39 0.32
C ALA A 46 -1.09 -4.05 0.65
N TYR A 47 -0.61 -2.97 0.03
CA TYR A 47 -1.07 -1.61 0.34
C TYR A 47 -2.51 -1.37 -0.10
N LEU A 48 -2.89 -1.81 -1.31
CA LEU A 48 -4.28 -1.71 -1.76
C LEU A 48 -5.21 -2.71 -1.04
N SER A 49 -4.67 -3.67 -0.29
CA SER A 49 -5.45 -4.52 0.63
C SER A 49 -5.57 -3.90 2.03
N GLY A 50 -4.97 -2.74 2.26
CA GLY A 50 -4.92 -2.08 3.57
C GLY A 50 -3.93 -2.69 4.55
N ALA A 51 -2.95 -3.45 4.06
CA ALA A 51 -1.94 -4.10 4.87
C ALA A 51 -0.54 -3.53 4.60
N LEU A 52 0.26 -3.41 5.65
CA LEU A 52 1.70 -3.20 5.54
C LEU A 52 2.39 -4.54 5.27
N THR A 53 3.43 -4.53 4.45
CA THR A 53 4.30 -5.70 4.24
C THR A 53 5.04 -6.06 5.54
N GLN A 54 5.36 -5.07 6.37
CA GLN A 54 6.00 -5.21 7.68
C GLN A 54 5.07 -5.68 8.80
N ARG A 55 3.75 -5.73 8.55
CA ARG A 55 2.68 -5.96 9.54
C ARG A 55 2.57 -4.88 10.62
N GLN A 56 3.56 -4.77 11.51
CA GLN A 56 3.58 -3.81 12.60
C GLN A 56 4.94 -3.13 12.70
N ILE A 57 4.94 -1.80 12.64
CA ILE A 57 6.16 -0.97 12.65
C ILE A 57 6.36 -0.19 13.97
N GLY A 58 5.53 -0.46 14.98
CA GLY A 58 5.65 0.18 16.30
C GLY A 58 5.26 1.66 16.31
N VAL A 59 4.50 2.13 15.31
CA VAL A 59 3.95 3.48 15.22
C VAL A 59 2.52 3.47 15.77
N GLY A 60 2.32 4.16 16.89
CA GLY A 60 0.99 4.29 17.50
C GLY A 60 0.25 5.55 17.02
N PRO A 61 -1.05 5.70 17.37
CA PRO A 61 -1.88 6.84 16.98
C PRO A 61 -1.28 8.20 17.35
N ALA A 62 -0.49 8.26 18.42
CA ALA A 62 0.17 9.49 18.87
C ALA A 62 1.16 10.06 17.83
N ALA A 63 1.80 9.21 17.03
CA ALA A 63 2.72 9.65 15.98
C ALA A 63 1.98 10.28 14.78
N LEU A 64 0.67 10.02 14.65
CA LEU A 64 -0.16 10.48 13.54
C LEU A 64 -1.02 11.70 13.88
N ARG A 65 -0.98 12.19 15.13
CA ARG A 65 -1.78 13.35 15.58
C ARG A 65 -1.32 14.66 14.95
N GLU A 66 -0.02 14.80 14.74
CA GLU A 66 0.61 16.00 14.21
C GLU A 66 1.55 15.59 13.09
N VAL A 67 0.98 15.36 11.91
CA VAL A 67 1.76 15.14 10.70
C VAL A 67 2.16 16.50 10.11
N PRO A 68 3.36 16.62 9.51
CA PRO A 68 3.79 17.85 8.85
C PRO A 68 2.89 18.21 7.67
N GLY A 69 2.95 19.46 7.23
CA GLY A 69 2.24 19.93 6.05
C GLY A 69 2.60 19.10 4.79
N PRO A 70 1.64 18.85 3.89
CA PRO A 70 1.86 18.03 2.71
C PRO A 70 2.80 18.72 1.72
N ALA A 71 3.57 17.91 0.99
CA ALA A 71 4.33 18.38 -0.15
C ALA A 71 3.41 18.83 -1.29
N GLU A 72 3.84 19.83 -2.06
CA GLU A 72 3.08 20.33 -3.22
C GLU A 72 3.22 19.42 -4.45
N THR A 73 4.36 18.74 -4.58
CA THR A 73 4.67 17.88 -5.73
C THR A 73 4.97 16.46 -5.27
N ALA A 74 4.36 15.47 -5.94
CA ALA A 74 4.64 14.07 -5.68
C ALA A 74 6.08 13.71 -6.07
N SER A 75 6.78 13.03 -5.17
CA SER A 75 8.18 12.63 -5.37
C SER A 75 8.51 11.23 -4.88
N LEU A 76 7.57 10.58 -4.18
CA LEU A 76 7.78 9.28 -3.57
C LEU A 76 7.44 8.16 -4.57
N SER A 77 8.27 7.12 -4.57
CA SER A 77 7.95 5.86 -5.24
C SER A 77 7.39 4.83 -4.26
N LEU A 78 6.68 3.82 -4.75
CA LEU A 78 6.10 2.78 -3.92
C LEU A 78 7.16 2.04 -3.08
N LEU A 79 8.27 1.62 -3.70
CA LEU A 79 9.33 0.89 -3.01
C LEU A 79 10.13 1.77 -2.05
N GLU A 80 10.24 3.06 -2.32
CA GLU A 80 10.87 4.00 -1.39
C GLU A 80 10.04 4.14 -0.11
N VAL A 81 8.72 4.23 -0.23
CA VAL A 81 7.82 4.26 0.94
C VAL A 81 7.94 2.95 1.73
N ASP A 82 7.92 1.80 1.04
CA ASP A 82 8.04 0.51 1.70
C ASP A 82 9.37 0.34 2.45
N ALA A 83 10.47 0.73 1.83
CA ALA A 83 11.78 0.74 2.47
C ALA A 83 11.83 1.69 3.68
N ALA A 84 11.19 2.87 3.61
CA ALA A 84 11.12 3.78 4.74
C ALA A 84 10.34 3.17 5.92
N LEU A 85 9.23 2.48 5.66
CA LEU A 85 8.44 1.81 6.69
C LEU A 85 9.16 0.59 7.31
N GLU A 86 9.96 -0.13 6.51
CA GLU A 86 10.87 -1.17 7.01
C GLU A 86 11.86 -0.61 8.04
N VAL A 87 12.52 0.51 7.73
CA VAL A 87 13.47 1.16 8.64
C VAL A 87 12.80 1.60 9.95
N VAL A 88 11.56 2.13 9.86
CA VAL A 88 10.77 2.48 11.05
C VAL A 88 10.50 1.24 11.92
N GLY A 89 10.06 0.14 11.31
CA GLY A 89 9.77 -1.11 12.01
C GLY A 89 11.00 -1.75 12.66
N ALA A 90 12.15 -1.70 11.97
CA ALA A 90 13.42 -2.26 12.44
C ALA A 90 14.09 -1.45 13.58
N THR A 91 13.67 -0.20 13.77
CA THR A 91 14.23 0.66 14.83
C THR A 91 13.89 0.11 16.22
N THR A 92 14.89 -0.16 17.06
CA THR A 92 14.72 -0.73 18.42
C THR A 92 15.66 -0.07 19.44
N GLY A 93 15.49 -0.36 20.74
CA GLY A 93 16.34 0.16 21.81
C GLY A 93 15.84 1.46 22.47
N ALA A 94 16.64 2.00 23.39
CA ALA A 94 16.34 3.25 24.09
C ALA A 94 16.26 4.43 23.11
N GLY A 95 15.22 5.25 23.22
CA GLY A 95 14.97 6.36 22.30
C GLY A 95 14.32 5.97 20.96
N SER A 96 14.07 4.69 20.71
CA SER A 96 13.46 4.20 19.45
C SER A 96 12.15 4.90 19.09
N GLN A 97 11.33 5.28 20.07
CA GLN A 97 10.07 6.00 19.82
C GLN A 97 10.30 7.39 19.20
N ALA A 98 11.30 8.13 19.67
CA ALA A 98 11.65 9.44 19.11
C ALA A 98 12.23 9.28 17.69
N THR A 99 13.09 8.28 17.48
CA THR A 99 13.66 7.97 16.15
C THR A 99 12.57 7.58 15.16
N ARG A 100 11.65 6.67 15.54
CA ARG A 100 10.50 6.30 14.70
C ARG A 100 9.66 7.51 14.35
N ARG A 101 9.40 8.40 15.32
CA ARG A 101 8.64 9.63 15.07
C ARG A 101 9.34 10.50 14.02
N GLY A 102 10.63 10.76 14.16
CA GLY A 102 11.37 11.58 13.19
C GLY A 102 11.40 10.97 11.77
N LEU A 103 11.50 9.64 11.67
CA LEU A 103 11.44 8.93 10.39
C LEU A 103 10.04 9.05 9.75
N VAL A 104 8.98 8.85 10.53
CA VAL A 104 7.60 9.03 10.08
C VAL A 104 7.36 10.48 9.64
N ASP A 105 7.78 11.47 10.43
CA ASP A 105 7.65 12.89 10.08
C ASP A 105 8.38 13.21 8.77
N THR A 106 9.58 12.66 8.57
CA THR A 106 10.35 12.83 7.32
C THR A 106 9.61 12.26 6.11
N LEU A 107 9.03 11.06 6.24
CA LEU A 107 8.24 10.45 5.19
C LEU A 107 6.98 11.28 4.87
N PHE A 108 6.25 11.71 5.90
CA PHE A 108 5.03 12.50 5.74
C PHE A 108 5.29 13.88 5.13
N ALA A 109 6.40 14.54 5.45
CA ALA A 109 6.74 15.85 4.90
C ALA A 109 6.98 15.82 3.38
N ARG A 110 7.35 14.66 2.84
CA ARG A 110 7.55 14.45 1.39
C ARG A 110 6.30 13.97 0.66
N ALA A 111 5.31 13.49 1.41
CA ALA A 111 4.05 13.02 0.87
C ALA A 111 3.11 14.20 0.60
N THR A 112 2.48 14.18 -0.57
CA THR A 112 1.36 15.06 -0.92
C THR A 112 0.14 14.77 -0.07
N ALA A 113 -0.87 15.65 -0.13
CA ALA A 113 -2.08 15.50 0.68
C ALA A 113 -2.84 14.18 0.42
N VAL A 114 -2.84 13.67 -0.80
CA VAL A 114 -3.49 12.38 -1.13
C VAL A 114 -2.68 11.20 -0.61
N GLU A 115 -1.36 11.26 -0.73
CA GLU A 115 -0.43 10.25 -0.22
C GLU A 115 -0.48 10.18 1.32
N GLN A 116 -0.48 11.33 2.02
CA GLN A 116 -0.60 11.37 3.48
C GLN A 116 -1.90 10.73 3.98
N ARG A 117 -3.03 11.01 3.32
CA ARG A 117 -4.33 10.39 3.68
C ARG A 117 -4.28 8.88 3.51
N PHE A 118 -3.66 8.41 2.43
CA PHE A 118 -3.51 6.98 2.18
C PHE A 118 -2.57 6.32 3.21
N LEU A 119 -1.43 6.94 3.52
CA LEU A 119 -0.50 6.49 4.56
C LEU A 119 -1.15 6.42 5.94
N ILE A 120 -1.95 7.42 6.33
CA ILE A 120 -2.70 7.38 7.60
C ILE A 120 -3.65 6.18 7.61
N GLY A 121 -4.40 5.96 6.53
CA GLY A 121 -5.27 4.80 6.40
C GLY A 121 -4.51 3.47 6.55
N LEU A 122 -3.35 3.34 5.89
CA LEU A 122 -2.49 2.16 5.98
C LEU A 122 -1.96 1.93 7.40
N LEU A 123 -1.43 2.98 8.04
CA LEU A 123 -0.82 2.89 9.37
C LEU A 123 -1.83 2.60 10.48
N VAL A 124 -3.09 3.01 10.30
CA VAL A 124 -4.20 2.70 11.21
C VAL A 124 -4.85 1.34 10.88
N GLY A 125 -4.55 0.76 9.72
CA GLY A 125 -5.16 -0.49 9.25
C GLY A 125 -6.58 -0.31 8.68
N GLU A 126 -6.96 0.92 8.34
CA GLU A 126 -8.27 1.28 7.80
C GLU A 126 -8.12 2.00 6.46
N VAL A 127 -7.81 1.24 5.41
CA VAL A 127 -7.96 1.75 4.04
C VAL A 127 -9.41 1.49 3.62
N ARG A 128 -10.24 2.53 3.65
CA ARG A 128 -11.72 2.49 3.48
C ARG A 128 -12.18 2.12 2.06
N GLN A 129 -11.74 0.97 1.57
CA GLN A 129 -11.95 0.49 0.20
C GLN A 129 -12.98 -0.64 0.12
N GLY A 130 -13.46 -1.16 1.25
CA GLY A 130 -14.42 -2.27 1.34
C GLY A 130 -13.76 -3.65 1.26
N ALA A 131 -14.55 -4.70 1.00
CA ALA A 131 -14.08 -6.09 1.01
C ALA A 131 -13.10 -6.41 -0.13
N LEU A 132 -11.80 -6.38 0.15
CA LEU A 132 -10.73 -6.48 -0.86
C LEU A 132 -10.21 -7.90 -1.13
N ASP A 133 -10.35 -8.86 -0.21
CA ASP A 133 -9.80 -10.21 -0.40
C ASP A 133 -10.31 -10.88 -1.69
N GLY A 134 -11.61 -10.73 -1.97
CA GLY A 134 -12.20 -11.21 -3.23
C GLY A 134 -11.81 -10.38 -4.44
N VAL A 135 -11.62 -9.06 -4.27
CA VAL A 135 -11.22 -8.13 -5.33
C VAL A 135 -9.78 -8.42 -5.79
N MET A 136 -8.86 -8.71 -4.87
CA MET A 136 -7.45 -8.95 -5.20
C MET A 136 -7.25 -10.19 -6.07
N VAL A 137 -7.94 -11.29 -5.74
CA VAL A 137 -7.89 -12.52 -6.56
C VAL A 137 -8.38 -12.25 -7.99
N ASP A 138 -9.46 -11.48 -8.10
CA ASP A 138 -10.05 -11.10 -9.38
C ASP A 138 -9.16 -10.14 -10.18
N ALA A 139 -8.46 -9.23 -9.50
CA ALA A 139 -7.54 -8.27 -10.10
C ALA A 139 -6.26 -8.94 -10.60
N ILE A 140 -5.64 -9.81 -9.79
CA ILE A 140 -4.43 -10.57 -10.18
C ILE A 140 -4.74 -11.44 -11.40
N ALA A 141 -5.88 -12.14 -11.41
CA ALA A 141 -6.29 -12.96 -12.55
C ALA A 141 -6.43 -12.14 -13.84
N ARG A 142 -7.01 -10.93 -13.75
CA ARG A 142 -7.17 -10.00 -14.88
C ARG A 142 -5.82 -9.46 -15.35
N ALA A 143 -4.98 -8.99 -14.43
CA ALA A 143 -3.69 -8.40 -14.76
C ALA A 143 -2.73 -9.39 -15.41
N ALA A 144 -2.72 -10.64 -14.93
CA ALA A 144 -1.88 -11.71 -15.46
C ALA A 144 -2.54 -12.49 -16.63
N GLU A 145 -3.77 -12.15 -17.02
CA GLU A 145 -4.55 -12.84 -18.06
C GLU A 145 -4.66 -14.36 -17.86
N VAL A 146 -4.84 -14.79 -16.60
CA VAL A 146 -4.95 -16.20 -16.23
C VAL A 146 -6.33 -16.54 -15.66
N PRO A 147 -6.76 -17.81 -15.72
CA PRO A 147 -8.00 -18.23 -15.07
C PRO A 147 -7.97 -17.95 -13.56
N VAL A 148 -9.05 -17.37 -13.02
CA VAL A 148 -9.18 -17.05 -11.58
C VAL A 148 -8.98 -18.29 -10.68
N ALA A 149 -9.32 -19.48 -11.17
CA ALA A 149 -9.09 -20.74 -10.47
C ALA A 149 -7.60 -21.02 -10.25
N ALA A 150 -6.71 -20.61 -11.17
CA ALA A 150 -5.27 -20.74 -11.00
C ALA A 150 -4.77 -19.83 -9.86
N VAL A 151 -5.22 -18.58 -9.82
CA VAL A 151 -4.89 -17.63 -8.75
C VAL A 151 -5.37 -18.11 -7.39
N ARG A 152 -6.61 -18.63 -7.30
CA ARG A 152 -7.14 -19.21 -6.05
C ARG A 152 -6.29 -20.38 -5.55
N ARG A 153 -5.86 -21.27 -6.45
CA ARG A 153 -4.95 -22.38 -6.09
C ARG A 153 -3.59 -21.86 -5.59
N ALA A 154 -3.01 -20.88 -6.28
CA ALA A 154 -1.77 -20.26 -5.85
C ALA A 154 -1.92 -19.58 -4.48
N LEU A 155 -3.04 -18.89 -4.22
CA LEU A 155 -3.34 -18.28 -2.93
C LEU A 155 -3.45 -19.32 -1.81
N MET A 156 -4.11 -20.45 -2.05
CA MET A 156 -4.18 -21.55 -1.07
C MET A 156 -2.79 -22.12 -0.74
N LEU A 157 -1.87 -22.14 -1.71
CA LEU A 157 -0.50 -22.64 -1.52
C LEU A 157 0.42 -21.62 -0.84
N ARG A 158 0.28 -20.33 -1.16
CA ARG A 158 1.17 -19.25 -0.68
C ARG A 158 0.65 -18.54 0.57
N GLY A 159 -0.63 -18.67 0.89
CA GLY A 159 -1.27 -18.12 2.08
C GLY A 159 -1.51 -16.60 2.05
N ALA A 160 -1.09 -15.89 1.01
CA ALA A 160 -1.27 -14.44 0.87
C ALA A 160 -1.29 -14.02 -0.61
N ALA A 161 -1.96 -12.90 -0.91
CA ALA A 161 -2.10 -12.40 -2.28
C ALA A 161 -0.82 -11.76 -2.82
N GLY A 162 -0.03 -11.08 -1.97
CA GLY A 162 1.23 -10.44 -2.38
C GLY A 162 2.21 -11.40 -3.08
N PRO A 163 2.52 -12.59 -2.51
CA PRO A 163 3.39 -13.57 -3.18
C PRO A 163 2.81 -14.27 -4.42
N VAL A 164 1.53 -14.04 -4.74
CA VAL A 164 0.82 -14.61 -5.90
C VAL A 164 0.74 -13.62 -7.07
N ALA A 165 0.73 -12.32 -6.77
CA ALA A 165 0.80 -11.23 -7.72
C ALA A 165 2.16 -11.20 -8.43
#